data_AF-A0ABD3P106-F1
#
_entry.id   AF-A0ABD3P106-F1
#
_cell.length_a   1.000
_cell.length_b   1.000
_cell.length_c   1.000
_cell.angle_alpha   90.00
_cell.angle_beta   90.00
_cell.angle_gamma   90.00
#
_symmetry.space_group_name_H-M   'P 1'
#
loop_
_entity.id
_entity.type
_entity.pdbx_description
1 polymer ?
#
loop_
_entity_poly.entity_id
_entity_poly.type
_entity_poly.pdbx_seq_one_letter_code
_entity_poly.pdbx_strand_id
1 'polypeptide(L)'
;MSDLFGYLAANETFTNETLTNETYTNETAIDNSTATTPAAENQEVTSAALGITVTIYGTLMIIGWLYFELFRERHRLAYSTRDRSEETRNPLCQKKWSFLHWIRPVQTLSDDEILEYCGLDILMFMRFQRVGIKVALVGVISAIFLLPIYATGGALQPGKRDELEYLTMGNVPAGSPRLYSSVVAAYWMTFTVLYFVWKEYKVFVERKHAYMTKADVQQYSILLEHIPKEFRGEELLKRQLERLFPDQVSHTSLAIKRSKLKELKKKIALQENARRNLEHALVYKSKMGVQPTHKINKKRMFFGGEPVDSIEYYEKELVDLNNQVEEEIQKLMVMQEQNPFAESSDEVEATLTLAEPQDKDDTQRTERAETEYSNSRIKMKKMEYTMNQSGVVAPCYHPSLHFLLHLRLHCQLHKPKR
;
A
#
# COMPACT_ATOMS: atom_id res chain seq x y z
N MET A 1 -11.11 -14.78 2.37
CA MET A 1 -11.42 -13.41 1.91
C MET A 1 -11.42 -13.30 0.38
N SER A 2 -10.76 -14.21 -0.35
CA SER A 2 -10.84 -14.36 -1.81
C SER A 2 -12.18 -14.89 -2.32
N ASP A 3 -12.84 -15.76 -1.54
CA ASP A 3 -14.01 -16.51 -2.03
C ASP A 3 -15.31 -15.71 -1.95
N LEU A 4 -15.32 -14.61 -1.19
CA LEU A 4 -16.47 -13.71 -1.09
C LEU A 4 -16.54 -12.73 -2.28
N PHE A 5 -15.40 -12.38 -2.87
CA PHE A 5 -15.33 -11.50 -4.04
C PHE A 5 -15.71 -12.21 -5.34
N GLY A 6 -15.46 -13.52 -5.45
CA GLY A 6 -15.87 -14.32 -6.61
C GLY A 6 -17.39 -14.47 -6.74
N TYR A 7 -18.13 -14.46 -5.63
CA TYR A 7 -19.59 -14.58 -5.62
C TYR A 7 -20.32 -13.30 -6.06
N LEU A 8 -19.71 -12.12 -5.88
CA LEU A 8 -20.31 -10.84 -6.28
C LEU A 8 -20.13 -10.57 -7.79
N ALA A 9 -19.01 -10.97 -8.38
CA ALA A 9 -18.74 -10.78 -9.81
C ALA A 9 -19.59 -11.68 -10.73
N ALA A 10 -20.04 -12.84 -10.23
CA ALA A 10 -20.90 -13.74 -11.01
C ALA A 10 -22.34 -13.20 -11.18
N ASN A 11 -22.83 -12.39 -10.24
CA ASN A 11 -24.20 -11.86 -10.29
C ASN A 11 -24.38 -10.66 -11.23
N GLU A 12 -23.32 -9.92 -11.56
CA GLU A 12 -23.39 -8.75 -12.47
C GLU A 12 -23.42 -9.12 -13.95
N THR A 13 -23.00 -10.34 -14.32
CA THR A 13 -22.96 -10.78 -15.72
C THR A 13 -24.29 -11.35 -16.22
N PHE A 14 -25.17 -11.79 -15.31
CA PHE A 14 -26.45 -12.42 -15.69
C PHE A 14 -27.57 -11.41 -16.05
N THR A 15 -27.43 -10.13 -15.68
CA THR A 15 -28.51 -9.14 -15.89
C THR A 15 -28.45 -8.42 -17.23
N ASN A 16 -27.35 -8.53 -17.98
CA ASN A 16 -27.12 -7.69 -19.17
C ASN A 16 -27.47 -8.37 -20.51
N GLU A 17 -27.89 -9.65 -20.51
CA GLU A 17 -28.13 -10.43 -21.74
C GLU A 17 -29.61 -10.60 -22.13
N THR A 18 -30.59 -10.09 -21.38
CA THR A 18 -32.02 -10.42 -21.61
C THR A 18 -32.91 -9.29 -22.12
N LEU A 19 -32.35 -8.22 -22.72
CA LEU A 19 -33.13 -7.14 -23.32
C LEU A 19 -32.79 -6.88 -24.80
N THR A 20 -32.91 -7.91 -25.63
CA THR A 20 -33.17 -7.75 -27.07
C THR A 20 -34.06 -8.89 -27.55
N ASN A 21 -35.09 -8.56 -28.35
CA ASN A 21 -36.13 -9.44 -28.94
C ASN A 21 -37.36 -9.53 -28.00
N GLU A 22 -38.61 -9.18 -28.35
CA GLU A 22 -39.36 -9.45 -29.58
C GLU A 22 -40.55 -8.48 -29.80
N THR A 23 -40.75 -8.15 -31.08
CA THR A 23 -41.96 -8.05 -31.92
C THR A 23 -43.38 -7.78 -31.36
N TYR A 24 -44.05 -6.86 -32.08
CA TYR A 24 -45.50 -6.61 -32.16
C TYR A 24 -46.33 -7.85 -32.59
N THR A 25 -47.49 -8.07 -31.97
CA THR A 25 -48.76 -8.51 -32.63
C THR A 25 -49.99 -8.25 -31.75
N ASN A 26 -51.15 -8.16 -32.40
CA ASN A 26 -52.39 -7.55 -31.96
C ASN A 26 -53.39 -8.51 -31.26
N GLU A 27 -54.43 -7.89 -30.69
CA GLU A 27 -55.85 -8.29 -30.70
C GLU A 27 -56.51 -9.15 -29.58
N THR A 28 -57.68 -8.63 -29.19
CA THR A 28 -58.90 -9.26 -28.60
C THR A 28 -59.10 -9.31 -27.08
N ALA A 29 -60.38 -9.10 -26.75
CA ALA A 29 -60.98 -8.80 -25.45
C ALA A 29 -61.24 -10.05 -24.58
N ILE A 30 -61.46 -9.83 -23.27
CA ILE A 30 -62.60 -10.31 -22.43
C ILE A 30 -62.20 -10.45 -20.95
N ASP A 31 -63.01 -9.80 -20.11
CA ASP A 31 -63.43 -10.05 -18.72
C ASP A 31 -62.46 -10.34 -17.55
N ASN A 32 -62.60 -9.45 -16.56
CA ASN A 32 -62.81 -9.68 -15.12
C ASN A 32 -61.76 -10.41 -14.26
N SER A 33 -61.41 -9.66 -13.20
CA SER A 33 -61.16 -10.06 -11.82
C SER A 33 -59.75 -10.50 -11.39
N THR A 34 -59.23 -9.69 -10.45
CA THR A 34 -58.35 -10.06 -9.34
C THR A 34 -56.97 -10.62 -9.69
N ALA A 35 -55.96 -9.74 -9.78
CA ALA A 35 -54.59 -10.10 -9.42
C ALA A 35 -53.80 -8.85 -9.00
N THR A 36 -53.58 -8.75 -7.69
CA THR A 36 -52.57 -7.89 -7.06
C THR A 36 -51.23 -8.10 -7.76
N THR A 37 -50.75 -7.08 -8.48
CA THR A 37 -49.34 -7.01 -8.92
C THR A 37 -48.62 -6.10 -7.93
N PRO A 38 -47.63 -6.59 -7.16
CA PRO A 38 -46.82 -5.70 -6.34
C PRO A 38 -45.99 -4.83 -7.28
N ALA A 39 -46.29 -3.52 -7.29
CA ALA A 39 -45.42 -2.52 -7.88
C ALA A 39 -44.05 -2.64 -7.20
N ALA A 40 -42.98 -2.50 -7.98
CA ALA A 40 -41.61 -2.45 -7.49
C ALA A 40 -41.52 -1.44 -6.33
N GLU A 41 -41.40 -1.95 -5.12
CA GLU A 41 -41.22 -1.20 -3.90
C GLU A 41 -39.82 -0.59 -3.96
N ASN A 42 -39.74 0.69 -4.30
CA ASN A 42 -38.56 1.48 -3.99
C ASN A 42 -38.36 1.32 -2.47
N GLN A 43 -37.25 0.71 -2.03
CA GLN A 43 -36.94 0.57 -0.62
C GLN A 43 -36.90 1.97 0.02
N GLU A 44 -38.01 2.39 0.62
CA GLU A 44 -38.07 3.55 1.49
C GLU A 44 -37.12 3.25 2.66
N VAL A 45 -36.07 4.05 2.80
CA VAL A 45 -35.13 3.94 3.93
C VAL A 45 -35.88 4.41 5.16
N THR A 46 -36.55 3.47 5.83
CA THR A 46 -37.35 3.76 7.01
C THR A 46 -36.46 4.20 8.18
N SER A 47 -36.97 5.12 9.01
CA SER A 47 -36.26 5.58 10.21
C SER A 47 -35.91 4.41 11.15
N ALA A 48 -36.75 3.37 11.14
CA ALA A 48 -36.53 2.11 11.85
C ALA A 48 -35.29 1.34 11.33
N ALA A 49 -35.06 1.28 10.02
CA ALA A 49 -33.89 0.63 9.44
C ALA A 49 -32.57 1.34 9.83
N LEU A 50 -32.58 2.67 9.91
CA LEU A 50 -31.45 3.45 10.40
C LEU A 50 -31.16 3.16 11.89
N GLY A 51 -32.20 3.05 12.73
CA GLY A 51 -32.03 2.68 14.13
C GLY A 51 -31.38 1.30 14.31
N ILE A 52 -31.79 0.32 13.52
CA ILE A 52 -31.21 -1.03 13.54
C ILE A 52 -29.75 -1.02 13.10
N THR A 53 -29.42 -0.34 12.00
CA THR A 53 -28.02 -0.26 11.52
C THR A 53 -27.09 0.44 12.50
N VAL A 54 -27.51 1.56 13.09
CA VAL A 54 -26.74 2.26 14.14
C VAL A 54 -26.53 1.36 15.35
N THR A 55 -27.54 0.59 15.73
CA THR A 55 -27.43 -0.36 16.85
C THR A 55 -26.43 -1.47 16.54
N ILE A 56 -26.51 -2.09 15.36
CA ILE A 56 -25.60 -3.17 14.96
C ILE A 56 -24.16 -2.65 14.83
N TYR A 57 -23.92 -1.57 14.08
CA TYR A 57 -22.57 -1.04 13.91
C TYR A 57 -22.01 -0.43 15.19
N GLY A 58 -22.85 0.24 16.00
CA GLY A 58 -22.46 0.78 17.30
C GLY A 58 -22.06 -0.31 18.29
N THR A 59 -22.82 -1.40 18.37
CA THR A 59 -22.48 -2.54 19.23
C THR A 59 -21.20 -3.23 18.77
N LEU A 60 -21.03 -3.47 17.46
CA LEU A 60 -19.79 -4.02 16.91
C LEU A 60 -18.58 -3.11 17.17
N MET A 61 -18.73 -1.78 17.06
CA MET A 61 -17.68 -0.82 17.35
C MET A 61 -17.26 -0.89 18.83
N ILE A 62 -18.21 -0.93 19.76
CA ILE A 62 -17.93 -1.01 21.19
C ILE A 62 -17.23 -2.32 21.53
N ILE A 63 -17.71 -3.45 21.01
CA ILE A 63 -17.10 -4.78 21.23
C ILE A 63 -15.69 -4.80 20.65
N GLY A 64 -15.49 -4.31 19.43
CA GLY A 64 -14.18 -4.24 18.78
C GLY A 64 -13.21 -3.33 19.53
N TRP A 65 -13.70 -2.20 20.05
CA TRP A 65 -12.89 -1.29 20.85
C TRP A 65 -12.48 -1.90 22.20
N LEU A 66 -13.40 -2.57 22.89
CA LEU A 66 -13.08 -3.32 24.12
C LEU A 66 -12.07 -4.44 23.85
N TYR A 67 -12.27 -5.18 22.76
CA TYR A 67 -11.32 -6.20 22.32
C TYR A 67 -9.93 -5.61 22.06
N PHE A 68 -9.86 -4.47 21.37
CA PHE A 68 -8.62 -3.76 21.11
C PHE A 68 -7.91 -3.34 22.39
N GLU A 69 -8.61 -2.73 23.36
CA GLU A 69 -8.01 -2.28 24.61
C GLU A 69 -7.46 -3.47 25.44
N LEU A 70 -8.21 -4.57 25.53
CA LEU A 70 -7.77 -5.79 26.24
C LEU A 70 -6.58 -6.47 25.55
N PHE A 71 -6.61 -6.58 24.22
CA PHE A 71 -5.56 -7.25 23.46
C PHE A 71 -4.29 -6.40 23.38
N ARG A 72 -4.43 -5.07 23.34
CA ARG A 72 -3.32 -4.10 23.36
C ARG A 72 -2.51 -4.18 24.65
N GLU A 73 -3.18 -4.27 25.80
CA GLU A 73 -2.50 -4.42 27.09
C GLU A 73 -1.81 -5.79 27.22
N ARG A 74 -2.47 -6.87 26.78
CA ARG A 74 -1.93 -8.24 26.89
C ARG A 74 -0.80 -8.52 25.90
N HIS A 75 -0.87 -7.99 24.68
CA HIS A 75 0.07 -8.26 23.60
C HIS A 75 0.85 -7.01 23.15
N ARG A 76 1.42 -6.26 24.09
CA ARG A 76 2.18 -5.03 23.80
C ARG A 76 3.23 -5.22 22.71
N LEU A 77 4.00 -6.31 22.76
CA LEU A 77 5.06 -6.64 21.78
C LEU A 77 4.56 -6.84 20.34
N ALA A 78 3.26 -7.14 20.15
CA ALA A 78 2.67 -7.26 18.81
C ALA A 78 2.27 -5.88 18.26
N TYR A 79 1.81 -4.96 19.12
CA TYR A 79 1.41 -3.60 18.73
C TYR A 79 2.57 -2.61 18.68
N SER A 80 3.65 -2.81 19.45
CA SER A 80 4.86 -1.98 19.44
C SER A 80 5.98 -2.63 18.62
N THR A 81 5.74 -2.91 17.34
CA THR A 81 6.73 -3.55 16.45
C THR A 81 8.02 -2.74 16.31
N ARG A 82 7.92 -1.40 16.33
CA ARG A 82 9.07 -0.49 16.27
C ARG A 82 9.94 -0.50 17.53
N ASP A 83 9.46 -1.05 18.64
CA ASP A 83 10.26 -1.23 19.86
C ASP A 83 11.22 -2.43 19.74
N ARG A 84 11.08 -3.28 18.70
CA ARG A 84 11.93 -4.46 18.49
C ARG A 84 13.30 -4.17 17.90
N SER A 85 13.46 -3.03 17.22
CA SER A 85 14.70 -2.67 16.55
C SER A 85 15.19 -1.32 17.08
N GLU A 86 16.44 -1.29 17.57
CA GLU A 86 17.05 -0.08 18.13
C GLU A 86 17.06 1.09 17.13
N GLU A 87 17.18 0.77 15.83
CA GLU A 87 17.23 1.74 14.72
C GLU A 87 15.89 2.45 14.49
N THR A 88 14.75 1.83 14.85
CA THR A 88 13.40 2.40 14.61
C THR A 88 12.67 2.81 15.88
N ARG A 89 13.34 2.68 17.03
CA ARG A 89 12.78 2.88 18.38
C ARG A 89 12.54 4.38 18.64
N ASN A 90 11.31 4.72 18.97
CA ASN A 90 10.89 6.08 19.34
C ASN A 90 10.57 6.15 20.86
N PRO A 91 10.92 7.24 21.57
CA PRO A 91 10.57 7.43 23.00
C PRO A 91 9.07 7.23 23.32
N LEU A 92 8.16 7.53 22.39
CA LEU A 92 6.71 7.33 22.55
C LEU A 92 6.30 5.85 22.65
N CYS A 93 7.07 4.94 22.03
CA CYS A 93 6.83 3.49 22.10
C CYS A 93 7.24 2.91 23.47
N GLN A 94 8.16 3.58 24.18
CA GLN A 94 8.70 3.10 25.46
C GLN A 94 7.74 3.34 26.62
N LYS A 95 6.95 4.43 26.55
CA LYS A 95 5.99 4.78 27.59
C LYS A 95 4.85 3.76 27.66
N LYS A 96 4.53 3.29 28.87
CA LYS A 96 3.34 2.48 29.13
C LYS A 96 2.13 3.40 29.15
N TRP A 97 1.18 3.16 28.26
CA TRP A 97 -0.06 3.92 28.17
C TRP A 97 -1.18 3.12 28.81
N SER A 98 -1.75 3.62 29.89
CA SER A 98 -2.97 3.07 30.50
C SER A 98 -4.18 3.18 29.56
N PHE A 99 -5.32 2.62 29.96
CA PHE A 99 -6.61 2.75 29.26
C PHE A 99 -6.87 4.19 28.81
N LEU A 100 -7.19 4.39 27.53
CA LEU A 100 -7.43 5.69 26.86
C LEU A 100 -6.28 6.72 26.86
N HIS A 101 -5.21 6.52 27.65
CA HIS A 101 -4.13 7.49 27.77
C HIS A 101 -3.29 7.60 26.48
N TRP A 102 -3.46 6.68 25.53
CA TRP A 102 -2.81 6.69 24.23
C TRP A 102 -3.43 7.70 23.24
N ILE A 103 -4.65 8.18 23.49
CA ILE A 103 -5.32 9.11 22.55
C ILE A 103 -4.64 10.49 22.58
N ARG A 104 -4.39 11.03 23.77
CA ARG A 104 -3.70 12.32 23.94
C ARG A 104 -2.36 12.41 23.21
N PRO A 105 -1.38 11.51 23.40
CA PRO A 105 -0.10 11.59 22.72
C PRO A 105 -0.23 11.46 21.20
N VAL A 106 -1.20 10.69 20.70
CA VAL A 106 -1.47 10.58 19.26
C VAL A 106 -2.01 11.88 18.70
N GLN A 107 -2.85 12.60 19.45
CA GLN A 107 -3.39 13.89 19.04
C GLN A 107 -2.38 15.04 19.16
N THR A 108 -1.45 14.98 20.12
CA THR A 108 -0.42 16.01 20.33
C THR A 108 0.83 15.82 19.48
N LEU A 109 0.92 14.72 18.74
CA LEU A 109 2.10 14.39 17.93
C LEU A 109 2.28 15.41 16.81
N SER A 110 3.49 15.97 16.70
CA SER A 110 3.79 16.98 15.70
C SER A 110 3.99 16.38 14.31
N ASP A 111 3.68 17.15 13.26
CA ASP A 111 3.87 16.73 11.87
C ASP A 111 5.36 16.46 11.56
N ASP A 112 6.28 17.18 12.21
CA ASP A 112 7.73 17.02 12.00
C ASP A 112 8.26 15.72 12.64
N GLU A 113 7.78 15.34 13.82
CA GLU A 113 8.09 14.04 14.42
C GLU A 113 7.55 12.89 13.54
N ILE A 114 6.33 13.03 13.00
CA ILE A 114 5.77 12.01 12.08
C ILE A 114 6.64 11.89 10.84
N LEU A 115 7.13 13.01 10.28
CA LEU A 115 8.02 13.00 9.11
C LEU A 115 9.32 12.25 9.39
N GLU A 116 9.91 12.44 10.56
CA GLU A 116 11.19 11.81 10.94
C GLU A 116 11.03 10.30 11.17
N TYR A 117 10.01 9.88 11.91
CA TYR A 117 9.87 8.46 12.29
C TYR A 117 9.13 7.61 11.27
N CYS A 118 8.11 8.17 10.61
CA CYS A 118 7.21 7.44 9.72
C CYS A 118 7.45 7.76 8.23
N GLY A 119 8.17 8.83 7.92
CA GLY A 119 8.44 9.26 6.55
C GLY A 119 7.34 10.15 5.95
N LEU A 120 7.60 10.65 4.74
CA LEU A 120 6.75 11.62 4.06
C LEU A 120 5.37 11.07 3.70
N ASP A 121 5.31 9.83 3.20
CA ASP A 121 4.07 9.22 2.70
C ASP A 121 3.02 9.09 3.81
N ILE A 122 3.41 8.55 4.96
CA ILE A 122 2.52 8.40 6.12
C ILE A 122 2.06 9.76 6.65
N LEU A 123 2.94 10.76 6.66
CA LEU A 123 2.56 12.13 7.02
C LEU A 123 1.45 12.64 6.08
N MET A 124 1.61 12.48 4.76
CA MET A 124 0.62 12.96 3.79
C MET A 124 -0.70 12.22 3.90
N PHE A 125 -0.68 10.90 4.13
CA PHE A 125 -1.89 10.13 4.41
C PHE A 125 -2.63 10.65 5.65
N MET A 126 -1.92 10.89 6.75
CA MET A 126 -2.51 11.42 7.98
C MET A 126 -3.11 12.82 7.78
N ARG A 127 -2.42 13.70 7.05
CA ARG A 127 -2.95 15.04 6.77
C ARG A 127 -4.16 15.01 5.84
N PHE A 128 -4.17 14.14 4.83
CA PHE A 128 -5.35 13.88 3.98
C PHE A 128 -6.56 13.46 4.83
N GLN A 129 -6.37 12.53 5.77
CA GLN A 129 -7.44 12.10 6.67
C GLN A 129 -7.95 13.25 7.57
N ARG A 130 -7.07 14.11 8.07
CA ARG A 130 -7.46 15.31 8.83
C ARG A 130 -8.28 16.30 7.98
N VAL A 131 -7.97 16.44 6.69
CA VAL A 131 -8.78 17.23 5.75
C VAL A 131 -10.16 16.58 5.56
N GLY A 132 -10.22 15.25 5.40
CA GLY A 132 -11.49 14.51 5.35
C GLY A 132 -12.40 14.77 6.55
N ILE A 133 -11.83 14.75 7.77
CA ILE A 133 -12.57 15.09 9.00
C ILE A 133 -13.07 16.53 8.97
N LYS A 134 -12.24 17.50 8.54
CA LYS A 134 -12.65 18.90 8.42
C LYS A 134 -13.80 19.06 7.43
N VAL A 135 -13.72 18.42 6.26
CA VAL A 135 -14.78 18.45 5.25
C VAL A 135 -16.08 17.85 5.79
N ALA A 136 -15.99 16.71 6.50
CA ALA A 136 -17.15 16.11 7.15
C ALA A 136 -17.81 17.07 8.18
N LEU A 137 -17.01 17.79 8.98
CA LEU A 137 -17.52 18.79 9.92
C LEU A 137 -18.24 19.94 9.20
N VAL A 138 -17.72 20.43 8.07
CA VAL A 138 -18.43 21.44 7.26
C VAL A 138 -19.73 20.88 6.69
N GLY A 139 -19.75 19.60 6.31
CA GLY A 139 -20.97 18.90 5.92
C GLY A 139 -22.01 18.87 7.04
N VAL A 140 -21.61 18.55 8.28
CA VAL A 140 -22.48 18.59 9.45
C VAL A 140 -23.03 19.99 9.70
N ILE A 141 -22.18 21.02 9.63
CA ILE A 141 -22.61 22.42 9.75
C ILE A 141 -23.64 22.77 8.68
N SER A 142 -23.38 22.38 7.42
CA SER A 142 -24.30 22.63 6.30
C SER A 142 -25.63 21.89 6.50
N ALA A 143 -25.62 20.68 7.04
CA ALA A 143 -26.83 19.94 7.39
C ALA A 143 -27.64 20.64 8.48
N ILE A 144 -26.99 21.18 9.53
CA ILE A 144 -27.68 21.95 10.59
C ILE A 144 -28.45 23.14 10.01
N PHE A 145 -27.93 23.78 8.95
CA PHE A 145 -28.63 24.87 8.26
C PHE A 145 -29.72 24.39 7.30
N LEU A 146 -29.52 23.28 6.58
CA LEU A 146 -30.45 22.79 5.56
C LEU A 146 -31.65 22.04 6.14
N LEU A 147 -31.44 21.22 7.17
CA LEU A 147 -32.48 20.40 7.79
C LEU A 147 -33.72 21.19 8.24
N PRO A 148 -33.62 22.33 8.95
CA PRO A 148 -34.80 23.12 9.32
C PRO A 148 -35.52 23.73 8.10
N ILE A 149 -34.78 24.08 7.04
CA ILE A 149 -35.36 24.63 5.80
C ILE A 149 -36.16 23.55 5.07
N TYR A 150 -35.67 22.32 5.04
CA TYR A 150 -36.38 21.18 4.46
C TYR A 150 -37.59 20.76 5.31
N ALA A 151 -37.46 20.76 6.64
CA ALA A 151 -38.56 20.43 7.55
C ALA A 151 -39.77 21.36 7.39
N THR A 152 -39.54 22.65 7.08
CA THR A 152 -40.62 23.64 6.88
C THR A 152 -41.26 23.59 5.49
N GLY A 153 -40.82 22.68 4.60
CA GLY A 153 -41.20 22.54 3.19
C GLY A 153 -42.71 22.42 2.93
N GLY A 154 -43.43 21.67 3.76
CA GLY A 154 -44.89 21.60 3.79
C GLY A 154 -45.54 20.84 2.61
N ALA A 155 -44.76 20.20 1.74
CA ALA A 155 -45.31 19.39 0.64
C ALA A 155 -45.82 18.02 1.13
N LEU A 156 -45.27 17.47 2.21
CA LEU A 156 -45.73 16.22 2.82
C LEU A 156 -46.70 16.48 3.97
N GLN A 157 -47.78 15.70 4.05
CA GLN A 157 -48.74 15.75 5.15
C GLN A 157 -48.22 14.97 6.36
N PRO A 158 -48.23 15.54 7.59
CA PRO A 158 -47.74 14.87 8.80
C PRO A 158 -48.48 13.56 9.05
N GLY A 159 -47.72 12.48 9.29
CA GLY A 159 -48.25 11.16 9.68
C GLY A 159 -48.50 10.16 8.54
N LYS A 160 -48.27 10.53 7.27
CA LYS A 160 -48.48 9.62 6.12
C LYS A 160 -47.19 8.98 5.58
N ARG A 161 -46.01 9.47 5.99
CA ARG A 161 -44.68 9.03 5.55
C ARG A 161 -43.66 9.13 6.67
N ASP A 162 -42.49 8.51 6.47
CA ASP A 162 -41.41 8.47 7.45
C ASP A 162 -40.83 9.84 7.83
N GLU A 163 -40.40 9.97 9.09
CA GLU A 163 -39.81 11.18 9.66
C GLU A 163 -38.60 11.70 8.88
N LEU A 164 -37.84 10.78 8.26
CA LEU A 164 -36.67 11.12 7.45
C LEU A 164 -37.05 11.84 6.16
N GLU A 165 -38.19 11.53 5.56
CA GLU A 165 -38.60 12.16 4.30
C GLU A 165 -38.90 13.65 4.48
N TYR A 166 -39.40 14.06 5.65
CA TYR A 166 -39.62 15.48 5.96
C TYR A 166 -38.33 16.29 6.00
N LEU A 167 -37.20 15.64 6.28
CA LEU A 167 -35.88 16.26 6.37
C LEU A 167 -35.16 16.31 5.02
N THR A 168 -35.76 15.78 3.96
CA THR A 168 -35.17 15.75 2.62
C THR A 168 -35.75 16.84 1.72
N MET A 169 -35.08 17.08 0.59
CA MET A 169 -35.59 17.99 -0.46
C MET A 169 -36.97 17.57 -1.00
N GLY A 170 -37.38 16.30 -0.80
CA GLY A 170 -38.71 15.81 -1.19
C GLY A 170 -39.88 16.52 -0.49
N ASN A 171 -39.67 17.13 0.68
CA ASN A 171 -40.69 17.91 1.38
C ASN A 171 -40.88 19.34 0.83
N VAL A 172 -40.04 19.77 -0.10
CA VAL A 172 -40.08 21.13 -0.64
C VAL A 172 -40.82 21.12 -1.99
N PRO A 173 -41.91 21.92 -2.15
CA PRO A 173 -42.66 21.93 -3.40
C PRO A 173 -41.86 22.55 -4.55
N ALA A 174 -42.12 22.05 -5.77
CA ALA A 174 -41.47 22.55 -6.99
C ALA A 174 -41.77 24.03 -7.21
N GLY A 175 -40.75 24.80 -7.61
CA GLY A 175 -40.85 26.25 -7.82
C GLY A 175 -40.79 27.11 -6.55
N SER A 176 -40.61 26.51 -5.37
CA SER A 176 -40.46 27.28 -4.14
C SER A 176 -39.08 27.93 -4.02
N PRO A 177 -38.99 29.15 -3.44
CA PRO A 177 -37.71 29.85 -3.26
C PRO A 177 -36.78 29.14 -2.26
N ARG A 178 -37.29 28.14 -1.52
CA ARG A 178 -36.51 27.37 -0.55
C ARG A 178 -35.46 26.49 -1.22
N LEU A 179 -35.67 26.08 -2.47
CA LEU A 179 -34.68 25.30 -3.23
C LEU A 179 -33.37 26.08 -3.50
N TYR A 180 -33.41 27.42 -3.47
CA TYR A 180 -32.20 28.23 -3.58
C TYR A 180 -31.26 28.02 -2.39
N SER A 181 -31.75 27.63 -1.20
CA SER A 181 -30.89 27.36 -0.04
C SER A 181 -29.97 26.16 -0.29
N SER A 182 -30.46 25.12 -0.97
CA SER A 182 -29.71 23.94 -1.38
C SER A 182 -28.58 24.30 -2.34
N VAL A 183 -28.86 25.19 -3.30
CA VAL A 183 -27.88 25.68 -4.27
C VAL A 183 -26.79 26.49 -3.55
N VAL A 184 -27.17 27.40 -2.65
CA VAL A 184 -26.22 28.20 -1.86
C VAL A 184 -25.34 27.29 -1.00
N ALA A 185 -25.92 26.29 -0.32
CA ALA A 185 -25.16 25.33 0.47
C ALA A 185 -24.23 24.47 -0.38
N ALA A 186 -24.63 24.08 -1.59
CA ALA A 186 -23.77 23.37 -2.52
C ALA A 186 -22.56 24.22 -2.93
N TYR A 187 -22.76 25.48 -3.35
CA TYR A 187 -21.66 26.39 -3.65
C TYR A 187 -20.75 26.63 -2.46
N TRP A 188 -21.32 26.83 -1.27
CA TRP A 188 -20.56 26.98 -0.02
C TRP A 188 -19.69 25.75 0.28
N MET A 189 -20.26 24.55 0.18
CA MET A 189 -19.53 23.29 0.39
C MET A 189 -18.42 23.13 -0.63
N THR A 190 -18.71 23.31 -1.93
CA THR A 190 -17.72 23.19 -2.99
C THR A 190 -16.57 24.18 -2.79
N PHE A 191 -16.85 25.44 -2.48
CA PHE A 191 -15.83 26.46 -2.23
C PHE A 191 -14.97 26.11 -1.01
N THR A 192 -15.60 25.65 0.08
CA THR A 192 -14.89 25.31 1.32
C THR A 192 -13.99 24.08 1.12
N VAL A 193 -14.46 23.06 0.39
CA VAL A 193 -13.66 21.87 0.04
C VAL A 193 -12.49 22.27 -0.84
N LEU A 194 -12.72 23.06 -1.90
CA LEU A 194 -11.66 23.55 -2.78
C LEU A 194 -10.61 24.36 -2.01
N TYR A 195 -11.04 25.21 -1.08
CA TYR A 195 -10.13 25.98 -0.22
C TYR A 195 -9.26 25.06 0.67
N PHE A 196 -9.84 24.04 1.31
CA PHE A 196 -9.06 23.10 2.12
C PHE A 196 -8.09 22.26 1.29
N VAL A 197 -8.52 21.79 0.11
CA VAL A 197 -7.65 21.04 -0.81
C VAL A 197 -6.51 21.92 -1.30
N TRP A 198 -6.79 23.16 -1.71
CA TRP A 198 -5.75 24.09 -2.18
C TRP A 198 -4.73 24.41 -1.07
N LYS A 199 -5.21 24.69 0.14
CA LYS A 199 -4.35 24.95 1.30
C LYS A 199 -3.45 23.75 1.60
N GLU A 200 -4.00 22.54 1.56
CA GLU A 200 -3.25 21.32 1.82
C GLU A 200 -2.25 21.00 0.70
N TYR A 201 -2.64 21.23 -0.55
CA TYR A 201 -1.78 21.05 -1.71
C TYR A 201 -0.54 21.93 -1.67
N LYS A 202 -0.68 23.20 -1.25
CA LYS A 202 0.48 24.10 -1.08
C LYS A 202 1.49 23.54 -0.07
N VAL A 203 1.00 23.07 1.07
CA VAL A 203 1.86 22.48 2.10
C VAL A 203 2.49 21.17 1.63
N PHE A 204 1.74 20.35 0.90
CA PHE A 204 2.26 19.12 0.30
C PHE A 204 3.45 19.41 -0.63
N VAL A 205 3.32 20.39 -1.51
CA VAL A 205 4.38 20.78 -2.45
C VAL A 205 5.63 21.24 -1.69
N GLU A 206 5.48 22.14 -0.71
CA GLU A 206 6.59 22.64 0.12
C GLU A 206 7.33 21.50 0.84
N ARG A 207 6.58 20.60 1.50
CA ARG A 207 7.15 19.46 2.24
C ARG A 207 7.78 18.42 1.33
N LYS A 208 7.19 18.17 0.15
CA LYS A 208 7.74 17.27 -0.85
C LYS A 208 9.08 17.80 -1.37
N HIS A 209 9.17 19.09 -1.71
CA HIS A 209 10.43 19.68 -2.13
C HIS A 209 11.50 19.60 -1.03
N ALA A 210 11.15 19.97 0.21
CA ALA A 210 12.08 19.86 1.33
C ALA A 210 12.56 18.42 1.57
N TYR A 211 11.69 17.42 1.35
CA TYR A 211 12.06 16.00 1.45
C TYR A 211 12.98 15.57 0.29
N MET A 212 12.72 16.01 -0.93
CA MET A 212 13.55 15.71 -2.10
C MET A 212 14.92 16.41 -2.09
N THR A 213 15.12 17.42 -1.25
CA THR A 213 16.44 18.04 -1.05
C THR A 213 17.33 17.23 -0.11
N LYS A 214 16.77 16.32 0.70
CA LYS A 214 17.56 15.49 1.61
C LYS A 214 18.35 14.46 0.82
N ALA A 215 19.67 14.45 0.92
CA ALA A 215 20.53 13.45 0.31
C ALA A 215 20.16 12.03 0.79
N ASP A 216 19.54 11.25 -0.09
CA ASP A 216 19.25 9.83 0.10
C ASP A 216 19.82 9.05 -1.08
N VAL A 217 20.25 7.81 -0.84
CA VAL A 217 20.87 6.93 -1.85
C VAL A 217 19.93 6.74 -3.05
N GLN A 218 18.62 6.76 -2.82
CA GLN A 218 17.61 6.65 -3.87
C GLN A 218 17.68 7.80 -4.89
N GLN A 219 18.07 9.01 -4.47
CA GLN A 219 18.15 10.18 -5.36
C GLN A 219 19.33 10.12 -6.32
N TYR A 220 20.37 9.38 -5.96
CA TYR A 220 21.58 9.19 -6.74
C TYR A 220 21.57 7.89 -7.55
N SER A 221 20.51 7.09 -7.47
CA SER A 221 20.41 5.83 -8.22
C SER A 221 19.49 5.98 -9.44
N ILE A 222 20.00 5.58 -10.61
CA ILE A 222 19.27 5.59 -11.89
C ILE A 222 19.11 4.15 -12.35
N LEU A 223 17.89 3.81 -12.76
CA LEU A 223 17.60 2.53 -13.41
C LEU A 223 17.72 2.70 -14.92
N LEU A 224 18.70 2.03 -15.52
CA LEU A 224 18.91 1.98 -16.95
C LEU A 224 18.19 0.76 -17.52
N GLU A 225 17.13 0.99 -18.29
CA GLU A 225 16.39 -0.07 -18.98
C GLU A 225 16.90 -0.23 -20.43
N HIS A 226 16.68 -1.41 -21.02
CA HIS A 226 16.93 -1.70 -22.44
C HIS A 226 18.40 -1.53 -22.90
N ILE A 227 19.33 -2.08 -22.14
CA ILE A 227 20.76 -1.98 -22.49
C ILE A 227 21.08 -2.84 -23.73
N PRO A 228 21.71 -2.26 -24.79
CA PRO A 228 22.14 -3.00 -25.97
C PRO A 228 23.10 -4.13 -25.58
N LYS A 229 22.99 -5.28 -26.28
CA LYS A 229 23.79 -6.49 -26.01
C LYS A 229 25.30 -6.24 -25.97
N GLU A 230 25.76 -5.29 -26.77
CA GLU A 230 27.16 -4.86 -26.89
C GLU A 230 27.73 -4.29 -25.58
N PHE A 231 26.87 -3.79 -24.70
CA PHE A 231 27.26 -3.12 -23.47
C PHE A 231 26.80 -3.86 -22.20
N ARG A 232 26.43 -5.15 -22.30
CA ARG A 232 25.89 -5.94 -21.17
C ARG A 232 26.94 -6.56 -20.23
N GLY A 233 28.10 -5.95 -20.10
CA GLY A 233 29.09 -6.31 -19.08
C GLY A 233 29.21 -5.20 -18.04
N GLU A 234 29.39 -5.53 -16.77
CA GLU A 234 29.54 -4.52 -15.70
C GLU A 234 30.68 -3.55 -15.99
N GLU A 235 31.87 -4.08 -16.33
CA GLU A 235 33.02 -3.25 -16.71
C GLU A 235 32.81 -2.48 -18.01
N LEU A 236 32.19 -3.11 -19.02
CA LEU A 236 31.96 -2.47 -20.32
C LEU A 236 30.97 -1.33 -20.20
N LEU A 237 29.86 -1.55 -19.47
CA LEU A 237 28.86 -0.54 -19.18
C LEU A 237 29.46 0.60 -18.39
N LYS A 238 30.26 0.29 -17.36
CA LYS A 238 30.98 1.29 -16.57
C LYS A 238 31.91 2.14 -17.44
N ARG A 239 32.75 1.52 -18.29
CA ARG A 239 33.65 2.24 -19.20
C ARG A 239 32.91 3.13 -20.20
N GLN A 240 31.77 2.67 -20.72
CA GLN A 240 30.95 3.48 -21.62
C GLN A 240 30.30 4.65 -20.88
N LEU A 241 29.78 4.42 -19.69
CA LEU A 241 29.17 5.48 -18.87
C LEU A 241 30.21 6.50 -18.41
N GLU A 242 31.41 6.08 -18.02
CA GLU A 242 32.53 6.99 -17.68
C GLU A 242 32.99 7.80 -18.89
N ARG A 243 32.92 7.24 -20.11
CA ARG A 243 33.22 7.98 -21.34
C ARG A 243 32.17 9.07 -21.63
N LEU A 244 30.90 8.81 -21.31
CA LEU A 244 29.80 9.76 -21.53
C LEU A 244 29.70 10.80 -20.40
N PHE A 245 29.91 10.37 -19.16
CA PHE A 245 29.79 11.15 -17.92
C PHE A 245 31.06 10.98 -17.08
N PRO A 246 32.15 11.69 -17.44
CA PRO A 246 33.42 11.57 -16.73
C PRO A 246 33.25 11.97 -15.25
N ASP A 247 33.86 11.19 -14.35
CA ASP A 247 33.91 11.38 -12.89
C ASP A 247 32.56 11.42 -12.14
N GLN A 248 31.43 11.19 -12.81
CA GLN A 248 30.09 11.20 -12.20
C GLN A 248 29.57 9.81 -11.83
N VAL A 249 30.25 8.74 -12.26
CA VAL A 249 29.81 7.35 -12.07
C VAL A 249 30.54 6.74 -10.88
N SER A 250 29.82 6.44 -9.80
CA SER A 250 30.42 5.77 -8.64
C SER A 250 30.43 4.24 -8.83
N HIS A 251 29.27 3.65 -9.08
CA HIS A 251 29.12 2.21 -9.21
C HIS A 251 28.04 1.85 -10.23
N THR A 252 28.24 0.73 -10.92
CA THR A 252 27.31 0.21 -11.91
C THR A 252 27.08 -1.25 -11.58
N SER A 253 25.82 -1.66 -11.41
CA SER A 253 25.46 -3.05 -11.18
C SER A 253 24.46 -3.52 -12.24
N LEU A 254 24.71 -4.69 -12.83
CA LEU A 254 23.78 -5.32 -13.77
C LEU A 254 22.71 -6.11 -13.01
N ALA A 255 21.43 -5.93 -13.34
CA ALA A 255 20.37 -6.68 -12.69
C ALA A 255 20.29 -8.13 -13.22
N ILE A 256 20.10 -9.08 -12.30
CA ILE A 256 19.91 -10.49 -12.63
C ILE A 256 18.44 -10.76 -12.94
N LYS A 257 18.16 -11.45 -14.06
CA LYS A 257 16.79 -11.82 -14.46
C LYS A 257 16.04 -12.55 -13.33
N ARG A 258 14.81 -12.11 -13.07
CA ARG A 258 13.94 -12.61 -11.99
C ARG A 258 13.68 -14.12 -12.04
N SER A 259 13.66 -14.73 -13.22
CA SER A 259 13.43 -16.17 -13.39
C SER A 259 14.57 -17.02 -12.80
N LYS A 260 15.82 -16.61 -13.04
CA LYS A 260 17.02 -17.27 -12.50
C LYS A 260 17.14 -17.09 -10.99
N LEU A 261 16.69 -15.94 -10.49
CA LEU A 261 16.72 -15.61 -9.06
C LEU A 261 15.65 -16.36 -8.23
N LYS A 262 14.67 -17.01 -8.87
CA LYS A 262 13.57 -17.70 -8.17
C LYS A 262 14.06 -18.86 -7.31
N GLU A 263 15.00 -19.65 -7.82
CA GLU A 263 15.58 -20.80 -7.09
C GLU A 263 16.43 -20.32 -5.91
N LEU A 264 17.29 -19.32 -6.14
CA LEU A 264 18.10 -18.71 -5.09
C LEU A 264 17.22 -18.12 -3.97
N LYS A 265 16.16 -17.35 -4.30
CA LYS A 265 15.22 -16.82 -3.30
C LYS A 265 14.54 -17.93 -2.50
N LYS A 266 14.18 -19.04 -3.15
CA LYS A 266 13.58 -20.18 -2.47
C LYS A 266 14.56 -20.79 -1.45
N LYS A 267 15.84 -20.96 -1.83
CA LYS A 267 16.89 -21.45 -0.94
C LYS A 267 17.15 -20.49 0.23
N ILE A 268 17.24 -19.19 -0.02
CA ILE A 268 17.37 -18.17 1.02
C ILE A 268 16.17 -18.20 1.98
N ALA A 269 14.94 -18.31 1.46
CA ALA A 269 13.75 -18.42 2.30
C ALA A 269 13.75 -19.69 3.18
N LEU A 270 14.27 -20.82 2.66
CA LEU A 270 14.47 -22.04 3.43
C LEU A 270 15.53 -21.84 4.51
N GLN A 271 16.66 -21.22 4.18
CA GLN A 271 17.74 -20.87 5.10
C GLN A 271 17.24 -19.98 6.24
N GLU A 272 16.45 -18.95 5.95
CA GLU A 272 15.82 -18.09 6.97
C GLU A 272 14.82 -18.85 7.85
N ASN A 273 14.12 -19.84 7.29
CA ASN A 273 13.21 -20.69 8.06
C ASN A 273 13.98 -21.65 8.98
N ALA A 274 15.01 -22.32 8.46
CA ALA A 274 15.91 -23.17 9.24
C ALA A 274 16.56 -22.39 10.38
N ARG A 275 17.06 -21.18 10.12
CA ARG A 275 17.62 -20.28 11.15
C ARG A 275 16.59 -19.95 12.23
N ARG A 276 15.36 -19.57 11.85
CA ARG A 276 14.28 -19.28 12.82
C ARG A 276 13.92 -20.50 13.67
N ASN A 277 13.90 -21.69 13.07
CA ASN A 277 13.62 -22.93 13.79
C ASN A 277 14.75 -23.30 14.76
N LEU A 278 16.01 -23.09 14.36
CA LEU A 278 17.19 -23.25 15.21
C LEU A 278 17.15 -22.26 16.39
N GLU A 279 16.91 -20.98 16.13
CA GLU A 279 16.75 -19.95 17.16
C GLU A 279 15.66 -20.35 18.17
N HIS A 280 14.50 -20.82 17.67
CA HIS A 280 13.41 -21.30 18.52
C HIS A 280 13.82 -22.52 19.37
N ALA A 281 14.52 -23.50 18.79
CA ALA A 281 15.00 -24.68 19.49
C ALA A 281 16.01 -24.32 20.59
N LEU A 282 16.94 -23.40 20.33
CA LEU A 282 17.90 -22.89 21.31
C LEU A 282 17.21 -22.17 22.47
N VAL A 283 16.22 -21.31 22.16
CA VAL A 283 15.42 -20.62 23.19
C VAL A 283 14.63 -21.63 24.04
N TYR A 284 14.07 -22.67 23.41
CA TYR A 284 13.36 -23.73 24.12
C TYR A 284 14.28 -24.47 25.09
N LYS A 285 15.47 -24.89 24.63
CA LYS A 285 16.49 -25.53 25.47
C LYS A 285 16.90 -24.65 26.64
N SER A 286 17.10 -23.35 26.40
CA SER A 286 17.45 -22.39 27.45
C SER A 286 16.35 -22.22 28.50
N LYS A 287 15.07 -22.25 28.12
CA LYS A 287 13.94 -22.07 29.06
C LYS A 287 13.55 -23.34 29.81
N MET A 288 13.54 -24.48 29.12
CA MET A 288 13.02 -25.74 29.66
C MET A 288 14.14 -26.65 30.19
N GLY A 289 15.41 -26.37 29.88
CA GLY A 289 16.56 -27.18 30.28
C GLY A 289 16.66 -28.54 29.57
N VAL A 290 15.71 -28.87 28.68
CA VAL A 290 15.62 -30.15 27.97
C VAL A 290 15.90 -29.93 26.48
N GLN A 291 16.59 -30.88 25.84
CA GLN A 291 16.82 -30.86 24.39
C GLN A 291 15.50 -31.03 23.63
N PRO A 292 15.15 -30.09 22.72
CA PRO A 292 13.95 -30.22 21.90
C PRO A 292 14.14 -31.28 20.82
N THR A 293 13.25 -32.27 20.79
CA THR A 293 13.20 -33.26 19.70
C THR A 293 12.00 -32.97 18.80
N HIS A 294 12.16 -33.24 17.50
CA HIS A 294 11.06 -33.20 16.55
C HIS A 294 11.06 -34.46 15.69
N LYS A 295 9.90 -34.78 15.11
CA LYS A 295 9.74 -35.97 14.27
C LYS A 295 9.90 -35.56 12.81
N ILE A 296 10.91 -36.10 12.16
CA ILE A 296 11.10 -36.01 10.70
C ILE A 296 10.21 -37.04 9.99
N ASN A 297 9.86 -36.82 8.71
CA ASN A 297 9.00 -37.69 7.89
C ASN A 297 7.52 -37.83 8.30
N LYS A 298 6.78 -36.71 8.26
CA LYS A 298 5.30 -36.71 8.42
C LYS A 298 4.52 -37.32 7.23
N LYS A 299 5.19 -37.79 6.18
CA LYS A 299 4.53 -38.38 4.98
C LYS A 299 3.79 -39.69 5.26
N ARG A 300 4.00 -40.32 6.41
CA ARG A 300 3.21 -41.47 6.88
C ARG A 300 2.31 -40.98 8.00
N MET A 301 1.13 -40.49 7.63
CA MET A 301 0.11 -39.80 8.44
C MET A 301 -0.25 -40.46 9.80
N PHE A 302 0.19 -41.69 10.09
CA PHE A 302 -0.24 -42.46 11.27
C PHE A 302 0.86 -43.22 12.03
N PHE A 303 2.07 -43.44 11.47
CA PHE A 303 3.11 -44.23 12.13
C PHE A 303 4.47 -43.55 12.03
N GLY A 304 4.84 -42.89 13.14
CA GLY A 304 6.21 -42.79 13.63
C GLY A 304 7.23 -42.17 12.69
N GLY A 305 7.40 -40.85 12.77
CA GLY A 305 8.67 -40.24 12.42
C GLY A 305 9.70 -40.49 13.52
N GLU A 306 10.96 -40.73 13.13
CA GLU A 306 12.08 -40.86 14.08
C GLU A 306 12.26 -39.54 14.84
N PRO A 307 12.34 -39.58 16.18
CA PRO A 307 12.63 -38.39 16.97
C PRO A 307 14.12 -38.06 16.82
N VAL A 308 14.41 -36.91 16.22
CA VAL A 308 15.79 -36.41 16.05
C VAL A 308 15.97 -35.16 16.92
N ASP A 309 17.18 -34.94 17.42
CA ASP A 309 17.52 -33.68 18.10
C ASP A 309 17.35 -32.53 17.10
N SER A 310 16.50 -31.57 17.48
CA SER A 310 16.15 -30.46 16.59
C SER A 310 17.34 -29.53 16.38
N ILE A 311 18.22 -29.39 17.37
CA ILE A 311 19.35 -28.46 17.29
C ILE A 311 20.37 -28.97 16.26
N GLU A 312 20.84 -30.21 16.43
CA GLU A 312 21.81 -30.82 15.52
C GLU A 312 21.26 -30.95 14.10
N TYR A 313 19.97 -31.28 13.96
CA TYR A 313 19.30 -31.34 12.66
C TYR A 313 19.28 -29.98 11.94
N TYR A 314 18.79 -28.91 12.61
CA TYR A 314 18.71 -27.60 11.97
C TYR A 314 20.07 -26.95 11.76
N GLU A 315 21.07 -27.26 12.60
CA GLU A 315 22.45 -26.83 12.40
C GLU A 315 23.02 -27.44 11.12
N LYS A 316 22.86 -28.75 10.94
CA LYS A 316 23.27 -29.45 9.72
C LYS A 316 22.51 -28.96 8.49
N GLU A 317 21.19 -28.83 8.58
CA GLU A 317 20.35 -28.31 7.49
C GLU A 317 20.77 -26.88 7.09
N LEU A 318 21.13 -26.03 8.06
CA LEU A 318 21.58 -24.67 7.79
C LEU A 318 22.93 -24.66 7.05
N VAL A 319 23.88 -25.52 7.43
CA VAL A 319 25.16 -25.67 6.73
C VAL A 319 24.94 -26.15 5.30
N ASP A 320 24.11 -27.17 5.10
CA ASP A 320 23.78 -27.70 3.77
C ASP A 320 23.12 -26.63 2.89
N LEU A 321 22.19 -25.84 3.46
CA LEU A 321 21.55 -24.72 2.76
C LEU A 321 22.52 -23.58 2.45
N ASN A 322 23.47 -23.27 3.33
CA ASN A 322 24.51 -22.27 3.07
C ASN A 322 25.35 -22.65 1.85
N ASN A 323 25.82 -23.90 1.80
CA ASN A 323 26.60 -24.42 0.68
C ASN A 323 25.79 -24.36 -0.62
N GLN A 324 24.52 -24.79 -0.59
CA GLN A 324 23.63 -24.72 -1.75
C GLN A 324 23.33 -23.29 -2.23
N VAL A 325 23.33 -22.31 -1.33
CA VAL A 325 23.16 -20.89 -1.67
C VAL A 325 24.43 -20.38 -2.33
N GLU A 326 25.60 -20.71 -1.80
CA GLU A 326 26.90 -20.32 -2.36
C GLU A 326 27.12 -20.91 -3.75
N GLU A 327 26.82 -22.20 -3.94
CA GLU A 327 26.87 -22.87 -5.24
C GLU A 327 25.99 -22.20 -6.29
N GLU A 328 24.75 -21.82 -5.93
CA GLU A 328 23.87 -21.10 -6.87
C GLU A 328 24.37 -19.69 -7.18
N ILE A 329 24.92 -18.98 -6.19
CA ILE A 329 25.51 -17.66 -6.41
C ILE A 329 26.68 -17.77 -7.40
N GLN A 330 27.59 -18.73 -7.18
CA GLN A 330 28.71 -18.98 -8.09
C GLN A 330 28.23 -19.36 -9.50
N LYS A 331 27.23 -20.24 -9.59
CA LYS A 331 26.61 -20.62 -10.88
C LYS A 331 25.99 -19.42 -11.60
N LEU A 332 25.34 -18.51 -10.87
CA LEU A 332 24.77 -17.29 -11.45
C LEU A 332 25.87 -16.33 -11.93
N MET A 333 26.96 -16.16 -11.16
CA MET A 333 28.12 -15.35 -11.57
C MET A 333 28.75 -15.89 -12.86
N VAL A 334 29.00 -17.21 -12.92
CA VAL A 334 29.54 -17.86 -14.13
C VAL A 334 28.59 -17.73 -15.32
N MET A 335 27.27 -17.88 -15.11
CA MET A 335 26.28 -17.68 -16.17
C MET A 335 26.26 -16.24 -16.69
N GLN A 336 26.57 -15.25 -15.85
CA GLN A 336 26.70 -13.85 -16.28
C GLN A 336 27.99 -13.64 -17.09
N GLU A 337 29.12 -14.21 -16.66
CA GLU A 337 30.40 -14.12 -17.38
C GLU A 337 30.37 -14.83 -18.75
N GLN A 338 29.76 -16.01 -18.82
CA GLN A 338 29.73 -16.81 -20.05
C GLN A 338 28.72 -16.31 -21.08
N ASN A 339 27.71 -15.53 -20.65
CA ASN A 339 26.62 -15.14 -21.53
C ASN A 339 26.18 -13.66 -21.44
N PRO A 340 27.10 -12.68 -21.55
CA PRO A 340 26.71 -11.26 -21.61
C PRO A 340 25.89 -10.93 -22.86
N PHE A 341 26.07 -11.69 -23.96
CA PHE A 341 25.47 -11.39 -25.28
C PHE A 341 24.22 -12.21 -25.65
N ALA A 342 24.02 -13.43 -25.15
CA ALA A 342 22.90 -14.28 -25.59
C ALA A 342 21.65 -14.21 -24.71
N GLU A 343 21.53 -13.20 -23.83
CA GLU A 343 20.25 -12.93 -23.18
C GLU A 343 19.25 -12.30 -24.17
N SER A 344 18.52 -13.19 -24.86
CA SER A 344 17.35 -12.85 -25.65
C SER A 344 16.14 -12.62 -24.75
N SER A 345 15.94 -11.39 -24.27
CA SER A 345 14.64 -10.78 -23.96
C SER A 345 14.89 -9.28 -23.76
N ASP A 346 14.00 -8.43 -24.23
CA ASP A 346 14.16 -6.98 -24.34
C ASP A 346 14.20 -6.19 -23.00
N GLU A 347 14.43 -6.86 -21.86
CA GLU A 347 14.34 -6.27 -20.53
C GLU A 347 15.57 -6.65 -19.70
N VAL A 348 16.69 -5.94 -19.93
CA VAL A 348 17.84 -5.96 -19.01
C VAL A 348 17.91 -4.59 -18.37
N GLU A 349 17.81 -4.57 -17.04
CA GLU A 349 17.89 -3.40 -16.20
C GLU A 349 19.30 -3.31 -15.59
N ALA A 350 19.89 -2.12 -15.49
CA ALA A 350 21.07 -1.88 -14.67
C ALA A 350 20.80 -0.74 -13.71
N THR A 351 21.41 -0.77 -12.53
CA THR A 351 21.37 0.37 -11.60
C THR A 351 22.70 1.09 -11.67
N LEU A 352 22.64 2.39 -11.90
CA LEU A 352 23.75 3.32 -11.87
C LEU A 352 23.65 4.15 -10.60
N THR A 353 24.69 4.17 -9.78
CA THR A 353 24.79 5.12 -8.68
C THR A 353 25.70 6.27 -9.11
N LEU A 354 25.13 7.46 -9.21
CA LEU A 354 25.86 8.69 -9.46
C LEU A 354 26.63 9.12 -8.22
N ALA A 355 27.79 9.72 -8.44
CA ALA A 355 28.53 10.43 -7.39
C ALA A 355 27.78 11.73 -7.03
N GLU A 356 27.89 12.14 -5.76
CA GLU A 356 27.34 13.42 -5.29
C GLU A 356 28.05 14.57 -6.03
N PRO A 357 27.32 15.49 -6.69
CA PRO A 357 27.93 16.59 -7.42
C PRO A 357 28.68 17.50 -6.44
N GLN A 358 29.99 17.65 -6.63
CA GLN A 358 30.85 18.42 -5.74
C GLN A 358 30.77 19.94 -6.00
N ASP A 359 30.19 20.41 -7.11
CA ASP A 359 30.13 21.85 -7.43
C ASP A 359 28.92 22.29 -8.30
N LYS A 360 28.58 23.59 -8.27
CA LYS A 360 27.45 24.17 -9.03
C LYS A 360 27.67 24.17 -10.56
N ASP A 361 28.93 24.08 -10.98
CA ASP A 361 29.34 24.04 -12.39
C ASP A 361 29.05 22.68 -13.04
N ASP A 362 29.00 21.60 -12.25
CA ASP A 362 28.69 20.24 -12.71
C ASP A 362 27.22 20.10 -13.09
N THR A 363 26.31 20.78 -12.37
CA THR A 363 24.86 20.75 -12.66
C THR A 363 24.55 21.32 -14.05
N GLN A 364 25.24 22.40 -14.46
CA GLN A 364 25.06 23.00 -15.79
C GLN A 364 25.65 22.13 -16.92
N ARG A 365 26.68 21.34 -16.63
CA ARG A 365 27.25 20.37 -17.59
C ARG A 365 26.30 19.18 -17.80
N THR A 366 25.64 18.72 -16.74
CA THR A 366 24.64 17.65 -16.82
C THR A 366 23.41 18.06 -17.65
N GLU A 367 22.90 19.29 -17.47
CA GLU A 367 21.78 19.80 -18.29
C GLU A 367 22.14 19.92 -19.78
N ARG A 368 23.39 20.27 -20.10
CA ARG A 368 23.90 20.34 -21.47
C ARG A 368 24.08 18.93 -22.09
N ALA A 369 24.50 17.94 -21.31
CA ALA A 369 24.60 16.55 -21.73
C ALA A 369 23.22 15.89 -21.92
N GLU A 370 22.23 16.21 -21.09
CA GLU A 370 20.84 15.74 -21.24
C GLU A 370 20.18 16.28 -22.53
N THR A 371 20.48 17.51 -22.93
CA THR A 371 19.99 18.09 -24.19
C THR A 371 20.63 17.45 -25.42
N GLU A 372 21.91 17.08 -25.33
CA GLU A 372 22.63 16.37 -26.40
C GLU A 372 22.15 14.90 -26.52
N TYR A 373 21.75 14.29 -25.40
CA TYR A 373 21.33 12.89 -25.32
C TYR A 373 19.84 12.66 -25.65
N SER A 374 18.97 13.67 -25.54
CA SER A 374 17.59 13.62 -26.04
C SER A 374 17.50 13.27 -27.54
N ASN A 375 18.60 13.39 -28.29
CA ASN A 375 18.70 12.98 -29.70
C ASN A 375 19.15 11.52 -29.90
N SER A 376 19.60 10.83 -28.85
CA SER A 376 19.99 9.42 -28.86
C SER A 376 18.90 8.52 -28.26
N ARG A 377 18.61 7.40 -28.93
CA ARG A 377 17.50 6.44 -28.71
C ARG A 377 17.52 5.67 -27.36
N ILE A 378 18.09 6.20 -26.29
CA ILE A 378 18.13 5.52 -24.98
C ILE A 378 17.25 6.30 -24.00
N LYS A 379 16.13 5.69 -23.60
CA LYS A 379 15.23 6.25 -22.60
C LYS A 379 15.83 6.03 -21.22
N MET A 380 16.55 7.02 -20.70
CA MET A 380 16.93 7.02 -19.29
C MET A 380 15.69 7.35 -18.46
N LYS A 381 15.24 6.39 -17.67
CA LYS A 381 14.21 6.64 -16.67
C LYS A 381 14.94 6.84 -15.35
N LYS A 382 15.04 8.08 -14.91
CA LYS A 382 15.38 8.35 -13.51
C LYS A 382 14.42 7.51 -12.66
N MET A 383 14.90 6.95 -11.55
CA MET A 383 14.03 6.24 -10.58
C MET A 383 13.13 7.25 -9.84
N GLU A 384 12.56 8.21 -10.57
CA GLU A 384 11.41 8.95 -10.15
C GLU A 384 10.22 8.01 -10.28
N TYR A 385 9.45 7.90 -9.20
CA TYR A 385 8.05 7.52 -9.29
C TYR A 385 7.34 8.56 -10.18
N THR A 386 7.49 8.43 -11.51
CA THR A 386 6.70 9.17 -12.48
C THR A 386 5.31 8.58 -12.44
N MET A 387 4.47 9.17 -11.60
CA MET A 387 3.04 8.91 -11.64
C MET A 387 2.52 9.44 -12.98
N ASN A 388 1.98 8.53 -13.77
CA ASN A 388 1.34 8.78 -15.05
C ASN A 388 0.19 9.79 -14.84
N GLN A 389 0.18 10.88 -15.59
CA GLN A 389 -1.00 11.75 -15.72
C GLN A 389 -2.05 11.04 -16.56
N SER A 390 -2.79 10.12 -15.94
CA SER A 390 -4.10 9.69 -16.44
C SER A 390 -4.77 8.89 -15.34
N GLY A 391 -5.84 9.47 -14.78
CA GLY A 391 -6.63 8.82 -13.74
C GLY A 391 -7.27 7.55 -14.27
N VAL A 392 -6.77 6.39 -13.84
CA VAL A 392 -7.51 5.14 -13.70
C VAL A 392 -6.90 4.38 -12.53
N VAL A 393 -7.75 4.06 -11.55
CA VAL A 393 -7.41 3.30 -10.34
C VAL A 393 -7.23 1.81 -10.72
N ALA A 394 -6.10 1.21 -10.38
CA ALA A 394 -5.97 -0.24 -10.25
C ALA A 394 -4.93 -0.59 -9.15
N PRO A 395 -5.16 -1.65 -8.34
CA PRO A 395 -4.36 -1.94 -7.15
C PRO A 395 -3.12 -2.74 -7.53
N CYS A 396 -1.93 -2.20 -7.29
CA CYS A 396 -0.69 -2.96 -7.40
C CYS A 396 -0.05 -3.15 -6.02
N TYR A 397 -0.07 -4.41 -5.60
CA TYR A 397 0.58 -4.94 -4.42
C TYR A 397 2.07 -4.58 -4.39
N HIS A 398 2.43 -4.03 -3.24
CA HIS A 398 3.74 -3.59 -2.77
C HIS A 398 4.86 -4.65 -2.92
N PRO A 399 5.98 -4.36 -3.63
CA PRO A 399 7.17 -5.20 -3.65
C PRO A 399 8.40 -4.45 -3.09
N SER A 400 8.37 -3.92 -1.86
CA SER A 400 9.53 -3.14 -1.34
C SER A 400 10.44 -3.89 -0.33
N LEU A 401 10.21 -5.16 -0.04
CA LEU A 401 11.09 -5.92 0.88
C LEU A 401 12.35 -6.51 0.23
N HIS A 402 12.35 -6.69 -1.10
CA HIS A 402 13.48 -7.31 -1.82
C HIS A 402 14.62 -6.31 -2.13
N PHE A 403 14.29 -5.02 -2.26
CA PHE A 403 15.24 -3.97 -2.63
C PHE A 403 16.15 -3.57 -1.45
N LEU A 404 15.59 -3.52 -0.24
CA LEU A 404 16.33 -3.20 0.99
C LEU A 404 17.29 -4.32 1.42
N LEU A 405 16.96 -5.58 1.14
CA LEU A 405 17.82 -6.72 1.49
C LEU A 405 19.11 -6.76 0.66
N HIS A 406 19.03 -6.39 -0.63
CA HIS A 406 20.19 -6.39 -1.53
C HIS A 406 21.19 -5.27 -1.20
N LEU A 407 20.70 -4.06 -0.85
CA LEU A 407 21.57 -2.98 -0.37
C LEU A 407 22.21 -3.28 0.99
N ARG A 408 21.45 -3.89 1.92
CA ARG A 408 21.93 -4.15 3.30
C ARG A 408 22.99 -5.26 3.36
N LEU A 409 22.92 -6.26 2.49
CA LEU A 409 23.94 -7.31 2.36
C LEU A 409 25.24 -6.77 1.76
N HIS A 410 25.16 -5.89 0.75
CA HIS A 410 26.34 -5.32 0.11
C HIS A 410 27.12 -4.36 1.04
N CYS A 411 26.43 -3.58 1.88
CA CYS A 411 27.09 -2.69 2.84
C CYS A 411 27.73 -3.40 4.05
N GLN A 412 27.27 -4.60 4.43
CA GLN A 412 27.85 -5.34 5.58
C GLN A 412 29.16 -6.06 5.23
N LEU A 413 29.35 -6.45 3.96
CA LEU A 413 30.57 -7.13 3.50
C LEU A 413 31.79 -6.20 3.36
N HIS A 414 31.59 -4.88 3.42
CA HIS A 414 32.64 -3.88 3.17
C HIS A 414 32.90 -2.94 4.37
N LYS A 415 32.80 -3.43 5.62
CA LYS A 415 33.45 -2.73 6.74
C LYS A 415 34.94 -3.08 6.77
N PRO A 416 35.86 -2.13 6.52
CA PRO A 416 37.26 -2.34 6.82
C PRO A 416 37.42 -2.57 8.33
N LYS A 417 38.17 -3.60 8.70
CA LYS A 417 38.69 -3.73 10.07
C LYS A 417 39.48 -2.46 10.40
N ARG A 418 39.00 -1.69 11.37
CA ARG A 418 39.83 -0.80 12.18
C ARG A 418 39.83 -1.36 13.59
#